data_AF-K5WBR0-F1
#
_entry.id   AF-K5WBR0-F1
#
_cell.length_a   1.000
_cell.length_b   1.000
_cell.length_c   1.000
_cell.angle_alpha   90.00
_cell.angle_beta   90.00
_cell.angle_gamma   90.00
#
_symmetry.space_group_name_H-M   'P 1'
#
loop_
_entity.id
_entity.type
_entity.pdbx_description
1 polymer ?
#
loop_
_entity_poly.entity_id
_entity_poly.type
_entity_poly.pdbx_seq_one_letter_code
_entity_poly.pdbx_strand_id
1 'polypeptide(L)'
;MRNYPHLAAFSRLPTEVVDEIAKYVAVCELKALCLVSKQTGDVATRRLYHTICLTELKGSVGCLQTLAVRKDVARCVRRLTIQSPCRKLLLGNFYKLAVDALRQMVNLTGLDISEMGRHLTSLLV
;
A
#
# COMPACT_ATOMS: atom_id res chain seq x y z
N MET A 1 -8.60 3.13 33.80
CA MET A 1 -7.79 2.53 32.72
C MET A 1 -7.28 1.20 33.22
N ARG A 2 -7.65 0.07 32.59
CA ARG A 2 -7.20 -1.27 33.02
C ARG A 2 -5.76 -1.47 32.54
N ASN A 3 -4.81 -1.63 33.47
CA ASN A 3 -3.43 -1.98 33.17
C ASN A 3 -3.37 -3.47 32.84
N TYR A 4 -3.24 -3.82 31.56
CA TYR A 4 -2.97 -5.17 31.12
C TYR A 4 -1.45 -5.35 31.01
N PRO A 5 -0.78 -6.01 31.97
CA PRO A 5 0.68 -6.07 32.03
C PRO A 5 1.32 -6.80 30.83
N HIS A 6 0.54 -7.64 30.13
CA HIS A 6 0.95 -8.35 28.92
C HIS A 6 0.95 -7.48 27.65
N LEU A 7 0.18 -6.38 27.61
CA LEU A 7 0.28 -5.40 26.51
C LEU A 7 1.65 -4.68 26.51
N ALA A 8 2.36 -4.69 27.64
CA ALA A 8 3.67 -4.09 27.76
C ALA A 8 4.81 -4.93 27.14
N ALA A 9 4.57 -6.19 26.77
CA ALA A 9 5.62 -7.03 26.19
C ALA A 9 5.96 -6.58 24.75
N PHE A 10 4.95 -6.32 23.92
CA PHE A 10 5.16 -5.90 22.53
C PHE A 10 5.75 -4.51 22.40
N SER A 11 5.40 -3.58 23.30
CA SER A 11 5.96 -2.22 23.29
C SER A 11 7.42 -2.13 23.74
N ARG A 12 7.97 -3.22 24.28
CA ARG A 12 9.40 -3.33 24.65
C ARG A 12 10.24 -3.99 23.56
N LEU A 13 9.63 -4.55 22.53
CA LEU A 13 10.37 -5.16 21.44
C LEU A 13 10.98 -4.07 20.54
N PRO A 14 12.22 -4.26 20.06
CA PRO A 14 12.78 -3.43 19.01
C PRO A 14 11.87 -3.44 17.78
N THR A 15 11.81 -2.31 17.07
CA THR A 15 10.91 -2.14 15.92
C THR A 15 11.26 -3.12 14.79
N GLU A 16 12.52 -3.52 14.70
CA GLU A 16 13.05 -4.51 13.76
C GLU A 16 12.43 -5.89 14.01
N VAL A 17 12.29 -6.28 15.28
CA VAL A 17 11.67 -7.55 15.66
C VAL A 17 10.18 -7.54 15.34
N VAL A 18 9.50 -6.42 15.60
CA VAL A 18 8.08 -6.26 15.25
C VAL A 18 7.89 -6.29 13.73
N ASP A 19 8.79 -5.69 12.96
CA ASP A 19 8.76 -5.74 11.49
C ASP A 19 9.02 -7.15 10.96
N GLU A 20 9.91 -7.93 11.58
CA GLU A 20 10.10 -9.33 11.23
C GLU A 20 8.87 -10.19 11.50
N ILE A 21 8.22 -10.01 12.65
CA ILE A 21 6.97 -10.72 12.96
C ILE A 21 5.90 -10.34 11.93
N ALA A 22 5.78 -9.05 11.60
CA ALA A 22 4.79 -8.56 10.64
C ALA A 22 4.99 -9.11 9.21
N LYS A 23 6.16 -9.65 8.86
CA LYS A 23 6.37 -10.32 7.56
C LYS A 23 5.52 -11.56 7.36
N TYR A 24 5.19 -12.24 8.46
CA TYR A 24 4.46 -13.51 8.44
C TYR A 24 2.95 -13.33 8.65
N VAL A 25 2.50 -12.09 8.83
CA VAL A 25 1.08 -11.75 9.05
C VAL A 25 0.38 -11.55 7.72
N ALA A 26 -0.82 -12.10 7.56
CA ALA A 26 -1.58 -11.93 6.33
C ALA A 26 -2.01 -10.46 6.14
N VAL A 27 -2.17 -10.02 4.88
CA VAL A 27 -2.54 -8.62 4.56
C VAL A 27 -3.86 -8.21 5.23
N CYS A 28 -4.82 -9.13 5.37
CA CYS A 28 -6.08 -8.89 6.08
C CYS A 28 -5.86 -8.62 7.58
N GLU A 29 -4.93 -9.32 8.20
CA GLU A 29 -4.61 -9.23 9.63
C GLU A 29 -3.72 -8.02 9.95
N LEU A 30 -2.91 -7.54 9.01
CA LEU A 30 -2.12 -6.32 9.17
C LEU A 30 -3.00 -5.11 9.53
N LYS A 31 -4.25 -5.06 9.05
CA LYS A 31 -5.20 -4.01 9.43
C LYS A 31 -5.57 -4.05 10.91
N ALA A 32 -5.71 -5.24 11.49
CA ALA A 32 -5.94 -5.40 12.92
C ALA A 32 -4.68 -4.98 13.70
N LEU A 33 -3.49 -5.34 13.20
CA LEU A 33 -2.22 -4.96 13.81
C LEU A 33 -2.02 -3.43 13.86
N CYS A 34 -2.59 -2.69 12.89
CA CYS A 34 -2.63 -1.23 12.90
C CYS A 34 -3.34 -0.63 14.11
N LEU A 35 -4.26 -1.36 14.73
CA LEU A 35 -5.09 -0.87 15.83
C LEU A 35 -4.57 -1.26 17.23
N VAL A 36 -3.55 -2.12 17.31
CA VAL A 36 -3.05 -2.67 18.58
C VAL A 36 -2.26 -1.63 19.38
N SER A 37 -1.31 -0.95 18.74
CA SER A 37 -0.45 0.07 19.35
C SER A 37 0.14 0.99 18.28
N LYS A 38 0.70 2.13 18.68
CA LYS A 38 1.37 3.04 17.75
C LYS A 38 2.54 2.36 17.02
N GLN A 39 3.41 1.67 17.76
CA GLN A 39 4.60 1.02 17.18
C GLN A 39 4.21 -0.07 16.17
N THR A 40 3.28 -0.96 16.56
CA THR A 40 2.78 -2.00 15.65
C THR A 40 2.04 -1.40 14.47
N GLY A 41 1.34 -0.27 14.66
CA GLY A 41 0.64 0.41 13.60
C GLY A 41 1.55 1.10 12.59
N ASP A 42 2.66 1.68 13.03
CA ASP A 42 3.66 2.25 12.12
C ASP A 42 4.29 1.14 11.25
N VAL A 43 4.62 -0.01 11.85
CA VAL A 43 5.17 -1.19 11.15
C VAL A 43 4.13 -1.77 10.17
N ALA A 44 2.91 -2.02 10.64
CA ALA A 44 1.85 -2.60 9.84
C ALA A 44 1.45 -1.68 8.67
N THR A 45 1.39 -0.37 8.89
CA THR A 45 1.14 0.61 7.83
C THR A 45 2.25 0.56 6.79
N ARG A 46 3.52 0.54 7.21
CA ARG A 46 4.65 0.44 6.28
C ARG A 46 4.56 -0.81 5.41
N ARG A 47 4.17 -1.94 6.01
CA ARG A 47 3.97 -3.23 5.32
C ARG A 47 2.80 -3.19 4.34
N LEU A 48 1.65 -2.68 4.77
CA LEU A 48 0.44 -2.57 3.96
C LEU A 48 0.65 -1.74 2.70
N TYR A 49 1.40 -0.64 2.81
CA TYR A 49 1.65 0.27 1.69
C TYR A 49 2.96 -0.02 0.94
N HIS A 50 3.76 -1.00 1.37
CA HIS A 50 5.04 -1.33 0.73
C HIS A 50 4.87 -1.68 -0.75
N THR A 51 3.81 -2.44 -1.07
CA THR A 51 3.50 -2.89 -2.43
C THR A 51 2.02 -2.67 -2.69
N ILE A 52 1.72 -1.78 -3.62
CA ILE A 52 0.35 -1.40 -3.98
C ILE A 52 0.05 -1.92 -5.37
N CYS A 53 -1.03 -2.70 -5.49
CA CYS A 53 -1.58 -3.12 -6.78
C CYS A 53 -2.95 -2.45 -6.97
N LEU A 54 -3.05 -1.63 -8.00
CA LEU A 54 -4.23 -0.87 -8.37
C LEU A 54 -4.92 -1.56 -9.55
N THR A 55 -5.97 -2.33 -9.28
CA THR A 55 -6.69 -3.14 -10.29
C THR A 55 -8.04 -2.53 -10.70
N GLU A 56 -8.78 -1.97 -9.74
CA GLU A 56 -10.09 -1.37 -9.98
C GLU A 56 -10.01 0.16 -9.99
N LEU A 57 -10.66 0.81 -10.96
CA LEU A 57 -10.58 2.27 -11.12
C LEU A 57 -11.00 3.04 -9.86
N LYS A 58 -12.13 2.67 -9.24
CA LYS A 58 -12.66 3.36 -8.06
C LYS A 58 -11.71 3.25 -6.86
N GLY A 59 -11.21 2.03 -6.59
CA GLY A 59 -10.21 1.79 -5.54
C GLY A 59 -8.89 2.51 -5.82
N SER A 60 -8.47 2.54 -7.09
CA SER A 60 -7.26 3.22 -7.55
C SER A 60 -7.30 4.72 -7.30
N VAL A 61 -8.42 5.37 -7.62
CA VAL A 61 -8.59 6.81 -7.38
C VAL A 61 -8.51 7.12 -5.88
N GLY A 62 -9.23 6.38 -5.04
CA GLY A 62 -9.19 6.59 -3.59
C GLY A 62 -7.80 6.35 -2.99
N CYS A 63 -7.10 5.32 -3.47
CA CYS A 63 -5.73 5.03 -3.05
C CYS A 63 -4.77 6.16 -3.48
N LEU A 64 -4.80 6.58 -4.74
CA LEU A 64 -3.94 7.66 -5.25
C LEU A 64 -4.25 9.01 -4.56
N GLN A 65 -5.52 9.32 -4.26
CA GLN A 65 -5.89 10.48 -3.43
C GLN A 65 -5.26 10.40 -2.05
N THR A 66 -5.35 9.23 -1.40
CA THR A 66 -4.72 9.03 -0.09
C THR A 66 -3.22 9.26 -0.17
N LEU A 67 -2.55 8.74 -1.20
CA LEU A 67 -1.10 8.88 -1.37
C LEU A 67 -0.67 10.32 -1.74
N ALA A 68 -1.50 11.05 -2.48
CA ALA A 68 -1.24 12.45 -2.81
C ALA A 68 -1.31 13.36 -1.56
N VAL A 69 -2.20 13.05 -0.60
CA VAL A 69 -2.40 13.85 0.61
C VAL A 69 -1.50 13.40 1.76
N ARG A 70 -1.36 12.09 1.98
CA ARG A 70 -0.66 11.51 3.14
C ARG A 70 0.78 11.13 2.80
N LYS A 71 1.69 12.10 2.96
CA LYS A 71 3.13 11.94 2.65
C LYS A 71 3.81 10.85 3.46
N ASP A 72 3.41 10.66 4.71
CA ASP A 72 3.88 9.59 5.60
C ASP A 72 3.64 8.21 4.97
N VAL A 73 2.44 7.99 4.46
CA VAL A 73 2.03 6.74 3.80
C VAL A 73 2.71 6.59 2.44
N ALA A 74 2.74 7.66 1.63
CA ALA A 74 3.37 7.63 0.31
C ALA A 74 4.86 7.27 0.35
N ARG A 75 5.57 7.68 1.41
CA ARG A 75 6.98 7.31 1.64
C ARG A 75 7.18 5.83 1.94
N CYS A 76 6.14 5.10 2.34
CA CYS A 76 6.23 3.65 2.55
C CYS A 76 6.18 2.85 1.24
N VAL A 77 5.69 3.45 0.15
CA VAL A 77 5.51 2.77 -1.12
C VAL A 77 6.86 2.51 -1.79
N ARG A 78 7.16 1.22 -2.03
CA ARG A 78 8.36 0.77 -2.74
C ARG A 78 8.05 0.23 -4.12
N ARG A 79 6.87 -0.38 -4.29
CA ARG A 79 6.40 -0.92 -5.57
C ARG A 79 4.96 -0.49 -5.81
N LEU A 80 4.70 0.08 -6.99
CA LEU A 80 3.37 0.44 -7.45
C LEU A 80 3.10 -0.26 -8.77
N THR A 81 1.97 -0.97 -8.83
CA THR A 81 1.48 -1.60 -10.05
C THR A 81 0.11 -1.03 -10.37
N ILE A 82 -0.06 -0.51 -11.58
CA ILE A 82 -1.32 0.04 -12.07
C ILE A 82 -1.82 -0.85 -13.21
N GLN A 83 -2.77 -1.73 -12.89
CA GLN A 83 -3.47 -2.58 -13.83
C GLN A 83 -4.82 -1.93 -14.15
N SER A 84 -4.87 -1.06 -15.16
CA SER A 84 -6.13 -0.44 -15.55
C SER A 84 -6.75 -1.16 -16.76
N PRO A 85 -7.95 -1.74 -16.62
CA PRO A 85 -8.62 -2.42 -17.72
C PRO A 85 -9.20 -1.45 -18.78
N CYS A 86 -9.29 -0.14 -18.51
CA CYS A 86 -10.06 0.78 -19.35
C CYS A 86 -9.31 2.05 -19.76
N ARG A 87 -8.40 1.92 -20.75
CA ARG A 87 -7.75 3.08 -21.43
C ARG A 87 -8.75 4.16 -21.89
N LYS A 88 -9.98 3.76 -22.29
CA LYS A 88 -11.00 4.68 -22.81
C LYS A 88 -11.67 5.57 -21.76
N LEU A 89 -11.53 5.24 -20.46
CA LEU A 89 -12.16 5.98 -19.35
C LEU A 89 -11.14 6.65 -18.41
N LEU A 90 -9.84 6.49 -18.65
CA LEU A 90 -8.81 7.19 -17.88
C LEU A 90 -8.73 8.65 -18.33
N LEU A 91 -9.60 9.46 -17.70
CA LEU A 91 -9.67 10.90 -17.84
C LEU A 91 -8.34 11.56 -17.43
N GLY A 92 -7.97 12.70 -18.01
CA GLY A 92 -6.74 13.44 -17.67
C GLY A 92 -6.57 13.73 -16.17
N ASN A 93 -7.68 13.83 -15.42
CA ASN A 93 -7.68 13.99 -13.97
C ASN A 93 -7.06 12.77 -13.25
N PHE A 94 -7.23 11.56 -13.77
CA PHE A 94 -6.62 10.36 -13.19
C PHE A 94 -5.09 10.42 -13.28
N TYR A 95 -4.56 10.78 -14.45
CA TYR A 95 -3.11 10.90 -14.65
C TYR A 95 -2.53 12.04 -13.82
N LYS A 96 -3.23 13.18 -13.74
CA LYS A 96 -2.82 14.28 -12.87
C LYS A 96 -2.71 13.82 -11.41
N LEU A 97 -3.73 13.12 -10.91
CA LEU A 97 -3.73 12.56 -9.57
C LEU A 97 -2.61 11.53 -9.36
N ALA A 98 -2.36 10.67 -10.35
CA ALA A 98 -1.27 9.71 -10.31
C ALA A 98 0.09 10.39 -10.23
N VAL A 99 0.32 11.46 -11.00
CA VAL A 99 1.54 12.28 -10.94
C VAL A 99 1.70 12.93 -9.56
N ASP A 100 0.62 13.51 -9.02
CA ASP A 100 0.64 14.13 -7.69
C ASP A 100 0.98 13.12 -6.59
N ALA A 101 0.42 11.91 -6.67
CA ALA A 101 0.74 10.82 -5.76
C ALA A 101 2.20 10.34 -5.92
N LEU A 102 2.64 10.09 -7.16
CA LEU A 102 4.00 9.62 -7.46
C LEU A 102 5.07 10.60 -6.95
N ARG A 103 4.81 11.92 -7.02
CA ARG A 103 5.70 12.94 -6.46
C ARG A 103 5.94 12.79 -4.95
N GLN A 104 4.99 12.21 -4.22
CA GLN A 104 5.15 11.95 -2.78
C GLN A 104 5.86 10.61 -2.50
N MET A 105 5.94 9.69 -3.47
CA MET A 105 6.55 8.37 -3.34
C MET A 105 8.06 8.41 -3.59
N VAL A 106 8.79 9.19 -2.78
CA VAL A 106 10.26 9.38 -2.91
C VAL A 106 11.09 8.09 -2.81
N ASN A 107 10.47 7.03 -2.31
CA ASN A 107 11.07 5.74 -2.00
C ASN A 107 10.73 4.65 -3.03
N LEU A 108 10.03 5.01 -4.11
CA LEU A 108 9.58 4.09 -5.14
C LEU A 108 10.79 3.47 -5.86
N THR A 109 10.83 2.15 -5.90
CA THR A 109 11.90 1.35 -6.54
C THR A 109 11.40 0.52 -7.72
N GLY A 110 10.09 0.31 -7.81
CA GLY A 110 9.45 -0.38 -8.93
C GLY A 110 8.14 0.29 -9.29
N LEU A 111 7.99 0.65 -10.56
CA LEU A 111 6.76 1.16 -11.13
C LEU A 111 6.40 0.28 -12.32
N ASP A 112 5.25 -0.35 -12.26
CA ASP A 112 4.72 -1.18 -13.34
C ASP A 112 3.37 -0.64 -13.76
N ILE A 113 3.33 -0.05 -14.95
CA ILE A 113 2.10 0.40 -15.58
C ILE A 113 1.77 -0.64 -16.64
N SER A 114 1.38 -1.83 -16.17
CA SER A 114 0.98 -2.92 -17.02
C SER A 114 -0.36 -2.57 -17.65
N GLU A 115 -0.30 -2.22 -18.92
CA GLU A 115 -1.46 -2.31 -19.78
C GLU A 115 -1.82 -3.78 -19.90
N MET A 116 -3.10 -4.07 -19.82
CA MET A 116 -3.66 -5.40 -19.88
C MET A 116 -3.48 -5.99 -21.31
N GLY A 117 -2.24 -6.22 -21.75
CA GLY A 117 -1.87 -6.92 -22.96
C GLY A 117 -2.05 -8.44 -22.86
N ARG A 118 -2.87 -8.93 -21.90
CA ARG A 118 -3.18 -10.35 -21.69
C ARG A 118 -4.47 -10.81 -22.37
N HIS A 119 -5.13 -9.97 -23.17
CA HIS A 119 -6.03 -10.48 -24.20
C HIS A 119 -5.28 -11.15 -25.37
N LEU A 120 -3.95 -11.03 -25.47
CA LEU A 120 -3.15 -11.71 -26.50
C LEU A 120 -2.83 -13.19 -26.16
N THR A 121 -2.89 -13.61 -24.90
CA THR A 121 -2.70 -15.03 -24.53
C THR A 121 -3.98 -15.87 -24.65
N SER A 122 -5.16 -15.25 -24.79
CA SER A 122 -6.43 -15.95 -25.05
C SER A 122 -6.84 -15.98 -26.52
N LEU A 123 -6.03 -15.41 -27.43
CA LEU A 123 -6.23 -15.42 -28.88
C LEU A 123 -5.13 -16.24 -29.62
N LEU A 124 -4.27 -16.93 -28.86
CA LEU A 124 -3.25 -17.87 -29.35
C LEU A 124 -3.48 -19.30 -28.82
N VAL A 125 -4.74 -19.65 -28.54
CA VAL A 125 -5.23 -21.03 -28.38
C VAL A 125 -6.52 -21.16 -29.18
#